data_AF-I6PCD0-F1
#
_entry.id   AF-I6PCD0-F1
#
_cell.length_a   1.000
_cell.length_b   1.000
_cell.length_c   1.000
_cell.angle_alpha   90.00
_cell.angle_beta   90.00
_cell.angle_gamma   90.00
#
_symmetry.space_group_name_H-M   'P 1'
#
loop_
_entity.id
_entity.type
_entity.pdbx_description
1 polymer ?
#
loop_
_entity_poly.entity_id
_entity_poly.type
_entity_poly.pdbx_seq_one_letter_code
_entity_poly.pdbx_strand_id
1 'polypeptide(L)' 'IFPNGSLTFLMRDGICHKDNAISELGIYGAYLRNKETVIMNEQCGYLMRTKVSSSNEGGVAAGFAVLDSVYL' A
#
# COMPACT_ATOMS: atom_id res chain seq x y z
N ILE A 1 -4.27 13.67 -4.17
CA ILE A 1 -5.55 13.00 -3.84
C ILE A 1 -5.74 13.03 -2.32
N PHE A 2 -6.97 13.15 -1.81
CA PHE A 2 -7.27 13.23 -0.37
C PHE A 2 -8.33 12.18 0.01
N PRO A 3 -7.94 10.92 0.27
CA PRO A 3 -8.87 9.87 0.66
C PRO A 3 -9.41 10.12 2.09
N ASN A 4 -10.55 9.48 2.41
CA ASN A 4 -11.10 9.52 3.76
C ASN A 4 -10.12 8.85 4.74
N GLY A 5 -9.86 9.54 5.85
CA GLY A 5 -9.06 8.99 6.94
C GLY A 5 -9.87 8.00 7.78
N SER A 6 -9.18 7.02 8.34
CA SER A 6 -9.71 6.08 9.34
C SER A 6 -8.82 6.09 10.57
N LEU A 7 -9.42 5.93 11.75
CA LEU A 7 -8.67 5.81 12.99
C LEU A 7 -8.04 4.41 13.07
N THR A 8 -6.72 4.35 12.93
CA THR A 8 -5.98 3.09 12.72
C THR A 8 -4.89 2.92 13.77
N PHE A 9 -4.61 1.66 14.14
CA PHE A 9 -3.45 1.30 14.94
C PHE A 9 -2.27 0.96 14.04
N LEU A 10 -1.16 1.68 14.20
CA LEU A 10 0.08 1.55 13.45
C LEU A 10 1.12 0.92 14.37
N MET A 11 1.61 -0.27 14.02
CA MET A 11 2.65 -0.96 14.78
C MET A 11 4.02 -0.74 14.14
N ARG A 12 5.00 -0.31 14.93
CA ARG A 12 6.39 -0.18 14.51
C ARG A 12 7.34 -0.39 15.68
N ASP A 13 8.39 -1.18 15.47
CA ASP A 13 9.42 -1.46 16.48
C ASP A 13 8.83 -1.91 17.83
N GLY A 14 7.73 -2.67 17.77
CA GLY A 14 6.98 -3.13 18.96
C GLY A 14 6.09 -2.09 19.62
N ILE A 15 6.04 -0.86 19.12
CA ILE A 15 5.25 0.25 19.65
C ILE A 15 3.97 0.42 18.82
N CYS A 16 2.85 0.59 19.51
CA CYS A 16 1.55 0.86 18.90
C CYS A 16 1.22 2.35 18.95
N HIS A 17 0.93 2.94 17.79
CA HIS A 17 0.44 4.31 17.67
C HIS A 17 -0.98 4.30 17.13
N LYS A 18 -1.87 5.09 17.74
CA LYS A 18 -3.24 5.25 17.25
C LYS A 18 -3.39 6.64 16.64
N ASP A 19 -3.66 6.71 15.34
CA ASP A 19 -3.77 7.99 14.64
C ASP A 19 -4.77 7.89 13.47
N ASN A 20 -5.19 9.03 12.94
CA ASN A 20 -5.94 9.09 11.70
C ASN A 20 -5.00 8.79 10.53
N ALA A 21 -5.31 7.74 9.78
CA ALA A 21 -4.48 7.21 8.73
C ALA A 21 -5.22 7.17 7.40
N ILE A 22 -4.47 7.24 6.31
CA ILE A 22 -4.95 7.02 4.95
C ILE A 22 -4.19 5.85 4.33
N SER A 23 -4.82 5.20 3.38
CA SER A 23 -4.27 4.03 2.72
C SER A 23 -4.11 4.22 1.22
N GLU A 24 -3.08 3.61 0.67
CA GLU A 24 -2.71 3.60 -0.75
C GLU A 24 -2.70 2.14 -1.24
N LEU A 25 -3.65 1.80 -2.12
CA LEU A 25 -3.75 0.47 -2.72
C LEU A 25 -2.89 0.40 -4.00
N GLY A 26 -1.89 -0.48 -3.97
CA GLY A 26 -1.11 -0.87 -5.14
C GLY A 26 -1.59 -2.21 -5.70
N ILE A 27 -1.72 -2.30 -7.03
CA ILE A 27 -2.05 -3.55 -7.73
C ILE A 27 -0.83 -3.99 -8.52
N TYR A 28 -0.36 -5.22 -8.30
CA TYR A 28 0.74 -5.77 -9.05
C TYR A 28 0.27 -6.29 -10.40
N GLY A 29 1.07 -6.05 -11.43
CA GLY A 29 0.88 -6.64 -12.76
C GLY A 29 2.16 -7.34 -13.21
N ALA A 30 2.03 -8.49 -13.85
CA ALA A 30 3.15 -9.19 -14.49
C ALA A 30 2.90 -9.31 -15.99
N TYR A 31 3.93 -8.97 -16.77
CA TYR A 31 3.86 -8.95 -18.22
C TYR A 31 5.06 -9.69 -18.84
N LEU A 32 4.79 -10.59 -19.77
CA LEU A 32 5.79 -11.32 -20.55
C LEU A 32 5.36 -11.37 -22.02
N ARG A 33 6.29 -11.06 -22.93
CA ARG A 33 6.08 -11.17 -24.37
C ARG A 33 7.29 -11.78 -25.08
N ASN A 34 7.05 -12.38 -26.24
CA ASN A 34 8.07 -12.78 -27.20
C ASN A 34 7.70 -12.26 -28.59
N LYS A 35 8.47 -11.32 -29.13
CA LYS A 35 8.16 -10.58 -30.37
C LYS A 35 6.73 -10.03 -30.30
N GLU A 36 5.87 -10.42 -31.23
CA GLU A 36 4.46 -9.97 -31.34
C GLU A 36 3.51 -10.75 -30.42
N THR A 37 3.95 -11.86 -29.84
CA THR A 37 3.12 -12.70 -28.97
C THR A 37 3.23 -12.25 -27.51
N VAL A 38 2.11 -11.85 -26.92
CA VAL A 38 1.99 -11.69 -25.47
C VAL A 38 1.81 -13.05 -24.84
N ILE A 39 2.74 -13.44 -23.97
CA ILE A 39 2.73 -14.73 -23.26
C ILE A 39 1.98 -14.60 -21.94
N MET A 40 2.09 -13.45 -21.26
CA MET A 40 1.43 -13.17 -20.00
C MET A 40 1.14 -11.67 -19.87
N ASN A 41 -0.04 -11.32 -19.37
CA ASN A 41 -0.40 -9.96 -18.98
C ASN A 41 -1.48 -10.04 -17.90
N GLU A 42 -1.07 -10.25 -16.65
CA GLU A 42 -1.97 -10.61 -15.56
C GLU A 42 -1.86 -9.64 -14.38
N GLN A 43 -2.97 -9.50 -13.66
CA GLN A 43 -2.98 -8.91 -12.32
C GLN A 43 -2.49 -9.96 -11.31
N CYS A 44 -1.47 -9.62 -10.52
CA CYS A 44 -0.73 -10.57 -9.68
C CYS A 44 -0.82 -10.25 -8.18
N GLY A 45 -2.01 -9.86 -7.73
CA GLY A 45 -2.27 -9.49 -6.33
C GLY A 45 -2.13 -8.01 -6.05
N TYR A 46 -1.99 -7.66 -4.77
CA TYR A 46 -2.02 -6.27 -4.31
C TYR A 46 -1.10 -6.04 -3.11
N LEU A 47 -0.85 -4.77 -2.82
CA LEU A 47 -0.18 -4.29 -1.62
C LEU A 47 -0.94 -3.07 -1.11
N MET A 48 -1.47 -3.15 0.10
CA MET A 48 -2.02 -1.98 0.79
C MET A 48 -0.94 -1.38 1.69
N ARG A 49 -0.73 -0.07 1.58
CA ARG A 49 0.17 0.70 2.46
C ARG A 49 -0.67 1.72 3.21
N THR A 50 -0.45 1.86 4.50
CA THR A 50 -1.18 2.83 5.34
C THR A 50 -0.21 3.76 6.04
N LYS A 51 -0.53 5.05 6.07
CA LYS A 51 0.29 6.10 6.70
C LYS A 51 -0.58 7.09 7.46
N VAL A 52 0.01 7.81 8.41
CA VAL A 52 -0.69 8.93 9.09
C VAL A 52 -1.12 9.97 8.05
N SER A 53 -2.34 10.48 8.16
CA SER A 53 -2.94 11.35 7.14
C SER A 53 -2.19 12.67 6.91
N SER A 54 -1.42 13.12 7.90
CA SER A 54 -0.60 14.34 7.83
C SER A 54 0.77 14.14 7.20
N SER A 55 1.21 12.90 6.95
CA SER A 55 2.54 12.61 6.42
C SER A 55 2.61 12.83 4.90
N ASN A 56 3.64 13.56 4.46
CA ASN A 56 3.89 13.81 3.04
C ASN A 56 4.59 12.61 2.37
N GLU A 57 5.35 11.84 3.12
CA GLU A 57 6.03 10.62 2.71
C GLU A 57 5.10 9.39 2.86
N GLY A 58 5.44 8.24 2.27
CA GLY A 58 4.60 7.03 2.33
C GLY A 58 5.33 5.72 2.06
N GLY A 59 6.66 5.75 2.11
CA GLY A 59 7.49 4.56 1.90
C GLY A 59 7.53 3.69 3.15
N VAL A 60 7.25 2.39 3.00
CA VAL A 60 7.40 1.42 4.11
C VAL A 60 8.87 1.25 4.47
N ALA A 61 9.73 1.02 3.47
CA ALA A 61 11.17 0.86 3.68
C ALA A 61 11.86 2.11 4.23
N ALA A 62 11.34 3.30 3.89
CA ALA A 62 11.82 4.58 4.43
C ALA A 62 11.28 4.89 5.84
N GLY A 63 10.37 4.06 6.37
CA GLY A 63 9.79 4.28 7.68
C GLY A 63 8.72 5.38 7.72
N PHE A 64 7.89 5.55 6.70
CA PHE A 64 6.77 6.51 6.74
C PHE A 64 5.39 5.85 6.66
N ALA A 65 5.33 4.62 6.18
CA ALA A 65 4.11 3.83 6.12
C ALA A 65 4.28 2.48 6.81
N VAL A 66 3.18 1.78 6.99
CA VAL A 66 3.12 0.37 7.40
C VAL A 66 2.42 -0.46 6.33
N LEU A 67 2.61 -1.77 6.40
CA LEU A 67 1.85 -2.73 5.60
C LEU A 67 0.44 -2.87 6.16
N ASP A 68 -0.52 -3.07 5.26
CA ASP A 68 -1.92 -3.24 5.61
C ASP A 68 -2.59 -4.27 4.69
N SER A 69 -3.85 -4.58 4.97
CA SER A 69 -4.73 -5.44 4.15
C SER A 69 -6.04 -4.71 3.85
N VAL A 70 -6.77 -5.18 2.84
CA VAL A 70 -8.07 -4.60 2.46
C VAL A 70 -9.19 -5.30 3.23
N TYR A 71 -10.10 -4.51 3.80
CA TYR A 71 -11.40 -4.98 4.26
C TYR A 71 -12.46 -4.58 3.23
N LEU A 72 -13.24 -5.55 2.74
CA LEU A 72 -14.24 -5.38 1.68
C LEU A 72 -15.67 -5.19 2.22
#